data_AF-A0A2A2Y4X4-F1
#
_entry.id   AF-A0A2A2Y4X4-F1
#
_cell.length_a   1.000
_cell.length_b   1.000
_cell.length_c   1.000
_cell.angle_alpha   90.00
_cell.angle_beta   90.00
_cell.angle_gamma   90.00
#
_symmetry.space_group_name_H-M   'P 1'
#
loop_
_entity.id
_entity.type
_entity.pdbx_description
1 polymer ?
#
loop_
_entity_poly.entity_id
_entity_poly.type
_entity_poly.pdbx_seq_one_letter_code
_entity_poly.pdbx_strand_id
1 'polypeptide(L)'
;MPEYNFARSPIVASRDVFFEHKHGVHKLTYENDGGEAGVHMPSQSWFPLLAGFGFLIIGFGMPMMAMGMPHAGWMVIAGLGVMFMGIWLWALEGPGGYMLKTPSDPHGAAAQAKAESSAY
;
A
#
# COMPACT_ATOMS: atom_id res chain seq x y z
N MET A 1 -1.51 14.20 5.65
CA MET A 1 -0.87 13.04 6.30
C MET A 1 0.38 12.70 5.50
N PRO A 2 1.46 12.24 6.13
CA PRO A 2 2.65 11.79 5.40
C PRO A 2 2.35 10.56 4.54
N GLU A 3 3.17 10.30 3.53
CA GLU A 3 3.00 9.15 2.61
C GLU A 3 3.06 7.79 3.33
N TYR A 4 3.74 7.72 4.47
CA TYR A 4 3.84 6.54 5.31
C TYR A 4 2.67 6.37 6.30
N ASN A 5 1.70 7.30 6.35
CA ASN A 5 0.60 7.40 7.31
C ASN A 5 1.03 7.53 8.78
N PHE A 6 1.71 6.53 9.33
CA PHE A 6 2.23 6.46 10.69
C PHE A 6 3.73 6.19 10.69
N ALA A 7 4.50 6.94 11.47
CA ALA A 7 5.95 6.76 11.58
C ALA A 7 6.35 5.53 12.40
N ARG A 8 5.43 5.05 13.25
CA ARG A 8 5.51 3.85 14.10
C ARG A 8 4.12 3.25 14.22
N SER A 9 4.01 1.93 14.33
CA SER A 9 2.70 1.29 14.47
C SER A 9 2.11 1.58 15.85
N PRO A 10 0.87 2.09 15.93
CA PRO A 10 0.19 2.26 17.21
C PRO A 10 -0.28 0.91 17.76
N ILE A 11 -0.11 0.69 19.06
CA ILE A 11 -0.64 -0.48 19.76
C ILE A 11 -2.11 -0.21 20.08
N VAL A 12 -3.01 -1.02 19.49
CA VAL A 12 -4.45 -0.81 19.61
C VAL A 12 -5.01 -1.57 20.82
N ALA A 13 -5.24 -0.85 21.92
CA ALA A 13 -5.73 -1.43 23.19
C ALA A 13 -7.27 -1.41 23.35
N SER A 14 -7.99 -0.65 22.52
CA SER A 14 -9.45 -0.52 22.60
C SER A 14 -10.10 -0.33 21.24
N ARG A 15 -11.44 -0.38 21.21
CA ARG A 15 -12.21 -0.22 19.97
C ARG A 15 -12.07 1.16 19.34
N ASP A 16 -11.94 2.21 20.16
CA ASP A 16 -11.71 3.58 19.70
C ASP A 16 -10.53 4.20 20.45
N VAL A 17 -9.34 3.77 20.02
CA VAL A 17 -8.07 4.20 20.58
C VAL A 17 -7.83 5.71 20.44
N PHE A 18 -8.35 6.32 19.38
CA PHE A 18 -8.15 7.76 19.19
C PHE A 18 -8.97 8.58 20.17
N PHE A 19 -10.25 8.21 20.38
CA PHE A 19 -11.08 8.84 21.40
C PHE A 19 -10.51 8.61 22.80
N GLU A 20 -10.13 7.37 23.12
CA GLU A 20 -9.60 7.01 24.44
C GLU A 20 -8.28 7.72 24.74
N HIS A 21 -7.37 7.85 23.77
CA HIS A 21 -6.15 8.62 23.95
C HIS A 21 -6.43 10.10 24.30
N LYS A 22 -7.47 10.69 23.71
CA LYS A 22 -7.83 12.10 23.93
C LYS A 22 -8.60 12.33 25.22
N HIS A 23 -9.56 11.45 25.54
CA HIS A 23 -10.58 11.69 26.56
C HIS A 23 -10.66 10.61 27.63
N GLY A 24 -10.04 9.46 27.42
CA GLY A 24 -10.04 8.33 28.32
C GLY A 24 -8.77 8.24 29.19
N VAL A 25 -8.63 7.08 29.82
CA VAL A 25 -7.53 6.78 30.75
C VAL A 25 -6.31 6.22 30.02
N HIS A 26 -6.54 5.39 29.00
CA HIS A 26 -5.46 4.75 28.25
C HIS A 26 -4.85 5.72 27.24
N LYS A 27 -3.52 5.74 27.17
CA LYS A 27 -2.76 6.54 26.21
C LYS A 27 -2.22 5.67 25.08
N LEU A 28 -2.10 6.26 23.88
CA LEU A 28 -1.51 5.63 22.72
C LEU A 28 -0.05 5.27 23.02
N THR A 29 0.25 3.99 22.85
CA THR A 29 1.62 3.46 22.83
C THR A 29 1.95 2.98 21.43
N TYR A 30 3.23 2.78 21.15
CA TYR A 30 3.72 2.41 19.83
C TYR A 30 4.65 1.21 19.92
N GLU A 31 4.70 0.43 18.86
CA GLU A 31 5.70 -0.61 18.66
C GLU A 31 7.08 0.03 18.43
N ASN A 32 8.15 -0.72 18.67
CA ASN A 32 9.51 -0.29 18.33
C ASN A 32 9.87 -0.64 16.87
N ASP A 33 8.96 -0.31 15.95
CA ASP A 33 9.04 -0.66 14.52
C ASP A 33 9.31 0.55 13.59
N GLY A 34 9.71 1.68 14.18
CA GLY A 34 10.11 2.88 13.45
C GLY A 34 11.13 3.72 14.24
N GLY A 35 11.89 4.57 13.55
CA GLY A 35 13.02 5.30 14.13
C GLY A 35 14.19 5.37 13.15
N GLU A 36 15.42 5.06 13.59
CA GLU A 36 16.62 5.14 12.75
C GLU A 36 16.57 4.23 11.50
N ALA A 37 15.89 3.08 11.60
CA ALA A 37 15.71 2.15 10.48
C ALA A 37 14.79 2.71 9.37
N GLY A 38 13.90 3.65 9.71
CA GLY A 38 12.93 4.23 8.80
C GLY A 38 11.77 3.29 8.44
N VAL A 39 10.89 3.76 7.56
CA VAL A 39 9.74 3.00 7.06
C VAL A 39 10.01 2.57 5.62
N HIS A 40 9.86 1.28 5.33
CA HIS A 40 9.99 0.75 3.98
C HIS A 40 8.74 1.07 3.16
N MET A 41 8.89 1.91 2.14
CA MET A 41 7.84 2.22 1.16
C MET A 41 7.98 1.35 -0.09
N PRO A 42 6.87 0.83 -0.64
CA PRO A 42 6.91 0.20 -1.96
C PRO A 42 7.23 1.23 -3.05
N SER A 43 7.97 0.84 -4.08
CA SER A 43 8.20 1.68 -5.26
C SER A 43 6.95 1.73 -6.14
N GLN A 44 6.86 2.77 -6.96
CA GLN A 44 5.82 2.88 -7.99
C GLN A 44 6.09 1.89 -9.13
N SER A 45 5.03 1.28 -9.67
CA SER A 45 5.09 0.35 -10.79
C SER A 45 4.08 0.73 -11.87
N TRP A 46 4.49 0.63 -13.13
CA TRP A 46 3.64 0.89 -14.31
C TRP A 46 2.91 -0.37 -14.80
N PHE A 47 3.34 -1.55 -14.39
CA PHE A 47 2.82 -2.80 -14.92
C PHE A 47 1.34 -3.10 -14.55
N PRO A 48 0.83 -2.73 -13.36
CA PRO A 48 -0.61 -2.83 -13.08
C PRO A 48 -1.46 -2.03 -14.06
N LEU A 49 -1.00 -0.84 -14.46
CA LEU A 49 -1.69 0.00 -15.44
C LEU A 49 -1.65 -0.66 -16.83
N LEU A 50 -0.50 -1.21 -17.23
CA LEU A 50 -0.37 -1.92 -18.51
C LEU A 50 -1.29 -3.15 -18.57
N ALA A 51 -1.35 -3.95 -17.49
CA ALA A 51 -2.26 -5.08 -17.39
C ALA A 51 -3.73 -4.63 -17.45
N GLY A 52 -4.08 -3.56 -16.73
CA GLY A 52 -5.40 -2.94 -16.77
C GLY A 52 -5.79 -2.45 -18.18
N PHE A 53 -4.84 -1.91 -18.94
CA PHE A 53 -5.07 -1.51 -20.32
C PHE A 53 -5.36 -2.72 -21.24
N GLY A 54 -4.71 -3.86 -20.99
CA GLY A 54 -5.07 -5.12 -21.65
C GLY A 54 -6.52 -5.55 -21.37
N PHE A 55 -6.96 -5.47 -20.10
CA PHE A 55 -8.37 -5.71 -19.74
C PHE A 55 -9.33 -4.75 -20.43
N LEU A 56 -8.96 -3.47 -20.55
CA LEU A 56 -9.77 -2.48 -21.26
C LEU A 56 -9.98 -2.88 -22.73
N ILE A 57 -8.92 -3.27 -23.44
CA ILE A 57 -9.01 -3.72 -24.84
C ILE A 57 -9.90 -4.96 -24.96
N ILE A 58 -9.75 -5.95 -24.07
CA ILE A 58 -10.61 -7.15 -24.03
C ILE A 58 -12.08 -6.75 -23.79
N GLY A 59 -12.31 -5.86 -22.83
CA GLY A 59 -13.64 -5.37 -22.45
C GLY A 59 -14.37 -4.65 -23.57
N PHE A 60 -13.65 -3.98 -24.48
CA PHE A 60 -14.21 -3.45 -25.71
C PHE A 60 -14.36 -4.50 -26.82
N GLY A 61 -13.35 -5.35 -27.00
CA GLY A 61 -13.32 -6.36 -28.07
C GLY A 61 -14.42 -7.41 -27.95
N MET A 62 -14.74 -7.85 -26.74
CA MET A 62 -15.75 -8.90 -26.49
C MET A 62 -17.18 -8.48 -26.92
N PRO A 63 -17.71 -7.31 -26.50
CA PRO A 63 -18.99 -6.80 -27.01
C PRO A 63 -18.99 -6.58 -28.52
N MET A 64 -17.92 -6.03 -29.11
CA MET A 64 -17.83 -5.81 -30.55
C MET A 64 -17.90 -7.13 -31.33
N MET A 65 -17.25 -8.17 -30.80
CA MET A 65 -17.32 -9.52 -31.35
C MET A 65 -18.75 -10.09 -31.26
N ALA A 66 -19.44 -9.88 -30.14
CA ALA A 66 -20.84 -10.28 -29.98
C ALA A 66 -21.79 -9.53 -30.92
N MET A 67 -21.47 -8.30 -31.31
CA MET A 67 -22.20 -7.51 -32.31
C MET A 67 -21.91 -7.91 -33.76
N GLY A 68 -21.04 -8.92 -33.99
CA GLY A 68 -20.69 -9.39 -35.32
C GLY A 68 -19.76 -8.46 -36.09
N MET A 69 -19.06 -7.54 -35.41
CA MET A 69 -18.08 -6.68 -36.06
C MET A 69 -16.93 -7.52 -36.64
N PRO A 70 -16.65 -7.41 -37.95
CA PRO A 70 -15.54 -8.13 -38.56
C PRO A 70 -14.23 -7.83 -37.82
N HIS A 71 -13.39 -8.85 -37.64
CA HIS A 71 -12.06 -8.73 -37.04
C HIS A 71 -12.00 -8.34 -35.56
N ALA A 72 -13.12 -8.17 -34.86
CA ALA A 72 -13.13 -7.83 -33.42
C ALA A 72 -12.41 -8.88 -32.54
N GLY A 73 -12.36 -10.15 -32.96
CA GLY A 73 -11.56 -11.18 -32.27
C GLY A 73 -10.06 -10.86 -32.17
N TRP A 74 -9.50 -10.12 -33.14
CA TRP A 74 -8.10 -9.68 -33.09
C TRP A 74 -7.86 -8.65 -32.00
N MET A 75 -8.85 -7.81 -31.69
CA MET A 75 -8.76 -6.90 -30.54
C MET A 75 -8.68 -7.67 -29.23
N VAL A 76 -9.50 -8.72 -29.07
CA VAL A 76 -9.46 -9.58 -27.88
C VAL A 76 -8.10 -10.25 -27.73
N ILE A 77 -7.54 -10.81 -28.81
CA ILE A 77 -6.20 -11.42 -28.81
C ILE A 77 -5.12 -10.39 -28.45
N ALA A 78 -5.19 -9.19 -29.03
CA ALA A 78 -4.24 -8.11 -28.71
C ALA A 78 -4.34 -7.70 -27.22
N GLY A 79 -5.55 -7.58 -26.69
CA GLY A 79 -5.78 -7.26 -25.28
C GLY A 79 -5.25 -8.35 -24.33
N LEU A 80 -5.44 -9.63 -24.67
CA LEU A 80 -4.83 -10.76 -23.95
C LEU A 80 -3.30 -10.69 -23.98
N GLY A 81 -2.71 -10.36 -25.13
CA GLY A 81 -1.26 -10.18 -25.28
C GLY A 81 -0.71 -9.04 -24.42
N VAL A 82 -1.35 -7.87 -24.43
CA VAL A 82 -0.97 -6.72 -23.59
C VAL A 82 -1.11 -7.03 -22.11
N MET A 83 -2.22 -7.66 -21.71
CA MET A 83 -2.46 -8.06 -20.32
C MET A 83 -1.40 -9.06 -19.84
N PHE A 84 -1.15 -10.11 -20.62
CA PHE A 84 -0.15 -11.13 -20.28
C PHE A 84 1.25 -10.52 -20.19
N MET A 85 1.63 -9.68 -21.16
CA MET A 85 2.91 -8.95 -21.14
C MET A 85 3.03 -8.07 -19.89
N GLY A 86 1.97 -7.33 -19.53
CA GLY A 86 1.94 -6.52 -18.32
C GLY A 86 2.20 -7.34 -17.06
N ILE A 87 1.49 -8.45 -16.89
CA ILE A 87 1.67 -9.35 -15.74
C ILE A 87 3.06 -9.98 -15.74
N TRP A 88 3.56 -10.41 -16.91
CA TRP A 88 4.87 -11.05 -17.01
C TRP A 88 6.01 -10.07 -16.70
N LEU A 89 5.97 -8.85 -17.24
CA LEU A 89 6.95 -7.82 -16.92
C LEU A 89 6.84 -7.35 -15.46
N TRP A 90 5.62 -7.34 -14.89
CA TRP A 90 5.45 -7.09 -13.46
C TRP A 90 6.17 -8.14 -12.61
N ALA A 91 6.06 -9.42 -12.96
CA ALA A 91 6.75 -10.49 -12.25
C ALA A 91 8.28 -10.36 -12.33
N LEU A 92 8.81 -9.77 -13.40
CA LEU A 92 10.25 -9.53 -13.59
C LEU A 92 10.76 -8.25 -12.90
N GLU A 93 9.88 -7.33 -12.49
CA GLU A 93 10.25 -6.08 -11.80
C GLU A 93 10.97 -6.34 -10.46
N GLY A 94 10.68 -7.48 -9.82
CA GLY A 94 11.28 -7.88 -8.55
C GLY A 94 10.78 -7.08 -7.35
N PRO A 95 11.33 -7.33 -6.15
CA PRO A 95 10.96 -6.60 -4.95
C PRO A 95 11.55 -5.19 -5.01
N GLY A 96 10.69 -4.22 -5.28
CA GLY A 96 11.01 -2.80 -5.21
C GLY A 96 10.74 -2.20 -3.83
N GLY A 97 11.32 -1.03 -3.58
CA GLY A 97 11.06 -0.25 -2.39
C GLY A 97 12.21 0.67 -2.01
N TYR A 98 11.94 1.60 -1.10
CA TYR A 98 12.92 2.53 -0.56
C TYR A 98 12.66 2.79 0.92
N MET A 99 13.71 3.12 1.67
CA MET A 99 13.60 3.43 3.10
C MET A 99 13.43 4.93 3.29
N LEU A 100 12.33 5.33 3.92
CA LEU A 100 12.10 6.69 4.37
C LEU A 100 12.55 6.86 5.81
N LYS A 101 13.46 7.79 6.05
CA LYS A 101 13.79 8.22 7.41
C LYS A 101 12.63 9.01 7.99
N THR A 102 12.01 8.51 9.03
CA THR A 102 10.96 9.24 9.75
C THR A 102 11.60 10.20 10.76
N PRO A 103 11.01 11.40 10.98
CA PRO A 103 11.46 12.28 12.04
C PRO A 103 11.42 11.56 13.39
N SER A 104 12.42 11.79 14.24
CA SER A 104 12.36 11.31 15.62
C SER A 104 11.18 12.01 16.32
N ASP A 105 10.35 11.23 17.01
CA ASP A 105 9.27 11.75 17.84
C ASP A 105 9.71 11.74 19.31
N PRO A 106 10.33 12.84 19.79
CA PRO A 106 10.78 12.93 21.18
C PRO A 106 9.62 12.88 22.18
N HIS A 107 8.39 13.21 21.77
CA HIS A 107 7.22 13.20 22.65
C HIS A 107 6.65 11.78 22.82
N GLY A 108 6.61 10.98 21.76
CA GLY A 108 6.25 9.57 21.86
C GLY A 108 7.31 8.72 22.58
N ALA A 109 8.61 9.05 22.42
CA ALA A 109 9.69 8.39 23.17
C ALA A 109 9.60 8.68 24.68
N ALA A 110 9.29 9.93 25.07
CA ALA A 110 9.08 10.29 26.47
C ALA A 110 7.82 9.64 27.08
N ALA A 111 6.75 9.47 26.29
CA ALA A 111 5.54 8.77 26.73
C ALA A 111 5.76 7.26 26.91
N GLN A 112 6.52 6.62 26.02
CA GLN A 112 6.93 5.21 26.15
C GLN A 112 7.83 4.99 27.37
N ALA A 113 8.87 5.82 27.56
CA ALA A 113 9.77 5.71 28.71
C ALA A 113 9.02 5.83 30.06
N LYS A 114 8.00 6.69 30.12
CA LYS A 114 7.14 6.85 31.30
C LYS A 114 6.18 5.68 31.52
N ALA A 115 5.70 5.06 30.46
CA ALA A 115 4.86 3.85 30.53
C ALA A 115 5.68 2.64 31.01
N GLU A 116 6.90 2.48 30.49
CA GLU A 116 7.85 1.42 30.88
C GLU A 116 8.33 1.59 32.33
N SER A 117 8.58 2.82 32.78
CA SER A 117 8.99 3.09 34.17
C SER A 117 7.88 2.89 35.20
N SER A 118 6.62 2.88 34.77
CA SER A 118 5.45 2.67 35.65
C SER A 118 5.01 1.21 35.73
N ALA A 119 5.65 0.32 34.96
CA ALA A 119 5.40 -1.13 34.95
C ALA A 119 6.26 -1.89 35.99
N TYR A 120 7.10 -1.19 36.75
CA TYR A 120 7.91 -1.69 37.86
C TYR A 120 7.60 -0.96 39.18
#